data_AF-A0A3D3I773-F1
#
_entry.id   AF-A0A3D3I773-F1
#
_cell.length_a   1.000
_cell.length_b   1.000
_cell.length_c   1.000
_cell.angle_alpha   90.00
_cell.angle_beta   90.00
_cell.angle_gamma   90.00
#
_symmetry.space_group_name_H-M   'P 1'
#
loop_
_entity.id
_entity.type
_entity.pdbx_description
1 polymer ?
#
loop_
_entity_poly.entity_id
_entity_poly.type
_entity_poly.pdbx_seq_one_letter_code
_entity_poly.pdbx_strand_id
1 'polypeptide(L)'
;MSQFELTQIESDLKKFTERNFESPRKCRNPDQIRFYVSELCSKIEEYQNRFNYVPNWAYSLLAQYNQVQNEMVYVDFVKTYK
;
A
#
# COMPACT_ATOMS: atom_id res chain seq x y z
N MET A 1 -13.57 -18.66 8.90
CA MET A 1 -14.08 -17.31 9.24
C MET A 1 -15.44 -17.13 8.61
N SER A 2 -16.36 -16.51 9.34
CA SER A 2 -17.66 -16.13 8.81
C SER A 2 -17.53 -14.95 7.83
N GLN A 3 -18.53 -14.76 6.97
CA GLN A 3 -18.56 -13.62 6.06
C GLN A 3 -18.53 -12.27 6.81
N PHE A 4 -19.12 -12.23 8.01
CA PHE A 4 -19.12 -11.03 8.86
C PHE A 4 -17.70 -10.71 9.36
N GLU A 5 -16.95 -11.71 9.80
CA GLU A 5 -15.55 -11.55 10.23
C GLU A 5 -14.65 -11.06 9.09
N LEU A 6 -14.81 -11.62 7.88
CA LEU A 6 -14.07 -11.17 6.70
C LEU A 6 -14.35 -9.69 6.39
N THR A 7 -15.62 -9.30 6.42
CA THR A 7 -16.03 -7.91 6.19
C THR A 7 -15.45 -6.96 7.24
N GLN A 8 -15.39 -7.41 8.50
CA GLN A 8 -14.82 -6.62 9.59
C GLN A 8 -13.31 -6.43 9.40
N ILE A 9 -12.59 -7.51 9.08
CA ILE A 9 -11.15 -7.47 8.79
C ILE A 9 -10.86 -6.54 7.60
N GLU A 10 -11.65 -6.62 6.53
CA GLU A 10 -11.54 -5.71 5.39
C GLU A 10 -11.75 -4.25 5.78
N SER A 11 -12.78 -3.97 6.58
CA SER A 11 -13.11 -2.62 7.06
C SER A 11 -11.99 -2.03 7.91
N ASP A 12 -11.37 -2.83 8.77
CA ASP A 12 -10.32 -2.38 9.67
C ASP A 12 -9.01 -2.10 8.91
N LEU A 13 -8.64 -2.95 7.94
CA LEU A 13 -7.51 -2.67 7.07
C LEU A 13 -7.75 -1.40 6.23
N LYS A 14 -8.96 -1.21 5.73
CA LYS A 14 -9.33 -0.02 4.96
C LYS A 14 -9.20 1.25 5.79
N LYS A 15 -9.77 1.28 7.00
CA LYS A 15 -9.63 2.41 7.93
C LYS A 15 -8.18 2.69 8.29
N PHE A 16 -7.36 1.65 8.46
CA PHE A 16 -5.93 1.81 8.68
C PHE A 16 -5.27 2.54 7.50
N THR A 17 -5.51 2.09 6.27
CA THR A 17 -4.94 2.74 5.08
C THR A 17 -5.44 4.16 4.87
N GLU A 18 -6.73 4.43 5.09
CA GLU A 18 -7.31 5.78 4.93
C GLU A 18 -6.81 6.80 5.95
N ARG A 19 -6.47 6.34 7.16
CA ARG A 19 -5.97 7.22 8.24
C ARG A 19 -4.48 7.51 8.13
N ASN A 20 -3.70 6.53 7.70
CA ASN A 20 -2.24 6.62 7.75
C ASN A 20 -1.63 6.97 6.40
N PHE A 21 -2.28 6.60 5.29
CA PHE A 21 -1.69 6.73 3.96
C PHE A 21 -2.41 7.78 3.12
N GLU A 22 -1.61 8.61 2.46
CA GLU A 22 -2.11 9.50 1.44
C GLU A 22 -2.28 8.74 0.12
N SER A 23 -3.34 9.05 -0.65
CA SER A 23 -3.58 8.41 -1.95
C SER A 23 -2.31 8.38 -2.83
N PRO A 24 -2.01 7.26 -3.52
CA PRO A 24 -0.84 7.15 -4.39
C PRO A 24 -0.69 8.32 -5.37
N ARG A 25 -1.81 8.80 -5.92
CA ARG A 25 -1.85 9.92 -6.89
C ARG A 25 -1.46 11.28 -6.30
N LYS A 26 -1.52 11.43 -4.98
CA LYS A 26 -1.18 12.68 -4.28
C LYS A 26 0.22 12.64 -3.66
N CYS A 27 0.83 11.46 -3.57
CA CYS A 27 2.19 11.31 -3.06
C CYS A 27 3.17 12.04 -3.99
N ARG A 28 3.99 12.93 -3.41
CA ARG A 28 5.05 13.68 -4.13
C ARG A 28 6.44 13.41 -3.59
N ASN A 29 6.54 12.68 -2.49
CA ASN A 29 7.79 12.38 -1.82
C ASN A 29 8.11 10.87 -1.99
N PRO A 30 9.25 10.52 -2.61
CA PRO A 30 9.64 9.12 -2.82
C PRO A 30 9.89 8.38 -1.50
N ASP A 31 10.39 9.05 -0.46
CA ASP A 31 10.61 8.42 0.85
C ASP A 31 9.31 8.13 1.57
N GLN A 32 8.29 8.99 1.39
CA GLN A 32 6.93 8.74 1.89
C GLN A 32 6.33 7.49 1.22
N ILE A 33 6.51 7.33 -0.09
CA ILE A 33 6.02 6.14 -0.81
C ILE A 33 6.73 4.89 -0.33
N ARG A 34 8.06 4.92 -0.17
CA ARG A 34 8.84 3.78 0.37
C ARG A 34 8.34 3.39 1.76
N PHE A 35 8.09 4.38 2.62
CA PHE A 35 7.52 4.15 3.94
C PHE A 35 6.14 3.47 3.85
N TYR A 36 5.23 3.98 3.01
CA TYR A 36 3.89 3.37 2.84
C TYR A 36 3.94 1.97 2.26
N VAL A 37 4.83 1.71 1.29
CA VAL A 37 5.05 0.36 0.74
C VAL A 37 5.51 -0.59 1.84
N SER A 38 6.51 -0.19 2.64
CA SER A 38 7.02 -1.01 3.74
C SER A 38 5.94 -1.30 4.79
N GLU A 39 5.20 -0.27 5.23
CA GLU A 39 4.12 -0.43 6.20
C GLU A 39 2.98 -1.29 5.68
N LEU A 40 2.61 -1.12 4.40
CA LEU A 40 1.56 -1.94 3.77
C LEU A 40 1.98 -3.40 3.66
N CYS A 41 3.23 -3.69 3.28
CA CYS A 41 3.76 -5.04 3.28
C CYS A 41 3.73 -5.66 4.68
N SER A 42 4.21 -4.94 5.70
CA SER A 42 4.16 -5.41 7.09
C SER A 42 2.73 -5.72 7.55
N LYS A 43 1.74 -4.90 7.17
CA LYS A 43 0.33 -5.19 7.49
C LYS A 43 -0.25 -6.34 6.69
N ILE A 44 0.10 -6.50 5.42
CA ILE A 44 -0.30 -7.66 4.62
C ILE A 44 0.23 -8.95 5.27
N GLU A 45 1.49 -8.97 5.68
CA GLU A 45 2.09 -10.12 6.38
C GLU A 45 1.42 -10.39 7.74
N GLU A 46 1.13 -9.35 8.52
CA GLU A 46 0.39 -9.50 9.78
C GLU A 46 -0.99 -10.11 9.55
N TYR A 47 -1.73 -9.65 8.53
CA TYR A 47 -3.06 -10.17 8.22
C TYR A 47 -3.00 -11.60 7.71
N GLN A 48 -2.02 -11.92 6.87
CA GLN A 48 -1.78 -13.28 6.40
C GLN A 48 -1.46 -14.22 7.57
N ASN A 49 -0.60 -13.82 8.50
CA ASN A 49 -0.20 -14.65 9.64
C ASN A 49 -1.32 -14.79 10.68
N ARG A 50 -2.09 -13.72 10.93
CA ARG A 50 -3.09 -13.69 12.00
C ARG A 50 -4.45 -14.23 11.58
N PHE A 51 -4.86 -13.97 10.35
CA PHE A 51 -6.19 -14.30 9.84
C PHE A 51 -6.17 -15.32 8.70
N ASN A 52 -4.98 -15.69 8.18
CA ASN A 52 -4.83 -16.49 6.96
C ASN A 52 -5.63 -15.90 5.78
N TYR A 53 -5.73 -14.57 5.74
CA TYR A 53 -6.54 -13.84 4.78
C TYR A 53 -6.03 -12.42 4.63
N VAL A 54 -5.91 -12.00 3.37
CA VAL A 54 -5.57 -10.63 3.00
C VAL A 54 -6.56 -10.18 1.92
N PRO A 55 -7.20 -9.02 2.07
CA PRO A 55 -8.10 -8.51 1.05
C PRO A 55 -7.38 -8.23 -0.28
N ASN A 56 -7.96 -8.63 -1.41
CA ASN A 56 -7.35 -8.44 -2.74
C ASN A 56 -6.99 -6.98 -3.04
N TRP A 57 -7.80 -6.04 -2.55
CA TRP A 57 -7.57 -4.61 -2.76
C TRP A 57 -6.28 -4.12 -2.11
N ALA A 58 -5.77 -4.79 -1.06
CA ALA A 58 -4.51 -4.43 -0.40
C ALA A 58 -3.31 -4.64 -1.34
N TYR A 59 -3.30 -5.75 -2.09
CA TYR A 59 -2.29 -5.99 -3.13
C TYR A 59 -2.43 -5.00 -4.30
N SER A 60 -3.66 -4.68 -4.70
CA SER A 60 -3.90 -3.63 -5.72
C SER A 60 -3.43 -2.25 -5.26
N LEU A 61 -3.55 -1.94 -3.96
CA LEU A 61 -3.05 -0.69 -3.40
C LEU A 61 -1.51 -0.66 -3.37
N LEU A 62 -0.89 -1.78 -3.00
CA LEU A 62 0.57 -1.94 -3.02
C LEU A 62 1.13 -1.75 -4.44
N ALA A 63 0.49 -2.36 -5.44
CA ALA A 63 0.87 -2.21 -6.84
C ALA A 63 0.78 -0.75 -7.31
N GLN A 64 -0.24 0.00 -6.86
CA GLN A 64 -0.37 1.43 -7.19
C GLN A 64 0.77 2.26 -6.59
N TYR A 65 1.15 2.04 -5.33
CA TYR A 65 2.30 2.75 -4.75
C TYR A 65 3.60 2.43 -5.48
N ASN A 66 3.83 1.15 -5.81
CA ASN A 66 5.01 0.74 -6.58
C ASN A 66 5.06 1.40 -7.97
N GLN A 67 3.90 1.52 -8.64
CA GLN A 67 3.83 2.23 -9.92
C GLN A 67 4.26 3.68 -9.78
N VAL A 68 3.70 4.41 -8.81
CA VAL A 68 4.05 5.83 -8.57
C VAL A 68 5.54 5.97 -8.21
N GLN A 69 6.08 5.06 -7.40
CA GLN A 69 7.51 5.04 -7.08
C GLN A 69 8.38 4.89 -8.35
N ASN A 70 8.03 3.95 -9.22
CA ASN A 70 8.75 3.71 -10.46
C ASN A 70 8.70 4.92 -11.40
N GLU A 71 7.56 5.60 -11.47
CA GLU A 71 7.41 6.84 -12.24
C GLU A 71 8.34 7.94 -11.70
N MET A 72 8.42 8.11 -10.38
CA MET A 72 9.34 9.08 -9.77
C MET A 72 10.81 8.76 -10.06
N VAL A 73 11.20 7.50 -9.89
CA VAL A 73 12.58 7.04 -10.17
C VAL A 73 12.94 7.28 -11.64
N TYR A 74 12.00 7.00 -12.56
CA TYR A 74 12.22 7.24 -13.98
C TYR A 74 12.41 8.73 -14.29
N VAL A 75 11.56 9.61 -13.73
CA VAL A 75 11.68 11.06 -13.91
C VAL A 75 13.01 11.58 -13.39
N ASP A 76 13.45 11.13 -12.21
CA ASP A 76 14.73 11.53 -11.64
C ASP A 76 15.90 11.03 -12.48
N PHE A 77 15.86 9.76 -12.91
CA PHE A 77 16.89 9.20 -13.80
C PHE A 77 17.02 10.02 -15.10
N VAL A 78 15.90 10.35 -15.75
CA VAL A 78 15.92 11.16 -16.98
C VAL A 78 16.49 12.55 -16.70
N LYS A 79 16.18 13.19 -15.57
CA LYS A 79 16.73 14.52 -15.23
C LYS A 79 18.23 14.50 -14.94
N THR A 80 18.75 13.42 -14.35
CA THR A 80 20.15 13.33 -13.95
C THR A 80 21.07 12.96 -15.11
N TYR A 81 20.60 12.12 -16.04
CA TYR A 81 21.45 11.51 -17.06
C TYR A 81 21.13 11.91 -18.50
N LYS A 82 20.19 12.84 -18.72
CA LYS A 82 19.83 13.37 -20.05
C LYS A 82 20.15 14.85 -20.15
#